data_AF-A0A9X0AXP2-F1
#
_entry.id   AF-A0A9X0AXP2-F1
#
_cell.length_a   1.000
_cell.length_b   1.000
_cell.length_c   1.000
_cell.angle_alpha   90.00
_cell.angle_beta   90.00
_cell.angle_gamma   90.00
#
_symmetry.space_group_name_H-M   'P 1'
#
loop_
_entity.id
_entity.type
_entity.pdbx_description
1 polymer ?
#
loop_
_entity_poly.entity_id
_entity_poly.type
_entity_poly.pdbx_seq_one_letter_code
_entity_poly.pdbx_strand_id
1 'polypeptide(L)'
;MLLNSNLAQHQTVPKEYNLDITNQNVKNTFIFSEKDLPGFKSKSRQKFALETANMPARLTRGKIEKPANKQPWDPNRKFQPQFRKAIPKRTTLAGRVVHELSCIAVQNEESDRLLAIRTLEAMKPKVGTKFLNEDLDVGQGFIQPGTIKASDAYRSFIKTKNPTAGSKTQLTKAARMPENELLDRIFDCFRRYNYWSMKALRAELQQPEAYLRETLEKIAFLAKTGRFATQWSLKPENKLNNYEGAGDAIAPGEDTDLGDDDEDDDEDVKFEDV
;
A
#
# COMPACT_ATOMS: atom_id res chain seq x y z
N MET A 1 8.30 9.13 53.42
CA MET A 1 8.04 7.75 52.96
C MET A 1 9.36 7.01 52.88
N LEU A 2 9.41 5.76 53.34
CA LEU A 2 10.60 4.92 53.29
C LEU A 2 10.30 3.65 52.47
N LEU A 3 11.14 3.32 51.51
CA LEU A 3 11.02 2.11 50.69
C LEU A 3 11.63 0.89 51.41
N ASN A 4 11.06 -0.29 51.15
CA ASN A 4 11.54 -1.54 51.73
C ASN A 4 12.82 -2.02 51.02
N SER A 5 13.90 -2.22 51.78
CA SER A 5 15.20 -2.68 51.29
C SER A 5 15.22 -4.12 50.76
N ASN A 6 14.25 -4.96 51.11
CA ASN A 6 14.26 -6.39 50.72
C ASN A 6 13.74 -6.65 49.30
N LEU A 7 13.17 -5.64 48.65
CA LEU A 7 12.66 -5.77 47.29
C LEU A 7 13.75 -5.43 46.28
N ALA A 8 14.02 -6.36 45.36
CA ALA A 8 15.02 -6.17 44.30
C ALA A 8 14.75 -4.91 43.45
N GLN A 9 13.47 -4.57 43.25
CA GLN A 9 13.02 -3.39 42.50
C GLN A 9 13.43 -2.07 43.17
N HIS A 10 13.66 -2.06 44.48
CA HIS A 10 14.01 -0.85 45.24
C HIS A 10 15.51 -0.59 45.34
N GLN A 11 16.36 -1.50 44.83
CA GLN A 11 17.82 -1.35 44.95
C GLN A 11 18.39 -0.27 44.03
N THR A 12 17.68 0.08 42.94
CA THR A 12 18.15 1.04 41.93
C THR A 12 17.57 2.44 42.11
N VAL A 13 16.84 2.68 43.21
CA VAL A 13 16.17 3.94 43.53
C VAL A 13 16.53 4.39 44.94
N PRO A 14 16.54 5.71 45.22
CA PRO A 14 16.66 6.21 46.60
C PRO A 14 15.59 5.59 47.50
N LYS A 15 15.90 5.36 48.77
CA LYS A 15 14.97 4.72 49.72
C LYS A 15 14.09 5.70 50.48
N GLU A 16 14.60 6.90 50.70
CA GLU A 16 13.93 7.92 51.51
C GLU A 16 13.34 9.01 50.62
N TYR A 17 12.08 9.33 50.87
CA TYR A 17 11.36 10.39 50.17
C TYR A 17 10.60 11.27 51.15
N ASN A 18 10.69 12.58 50.96
CA ASN A 18 9.80 13.55 51.56
C ASN A 18 8.53 13.66 50.72
N LEU A 19 7.38 13.66 51.40
CA LEU A 19 6.08 13.85 50.79
C LEU A 19 5.60 15.25 51.13
N ASP A 20 5.74 16.16 50.18
CA ASP A 20 5.35 17.56 50.36
C ASP A 20 3.94 17.74 49.80
N ILE A 21 3.01 18.21 50.63
CA ILE A 21 1.65 18.53 50.20
C ILE A 21 1.73 19.81 49.34
N THR A 22 1.57 19.66 48.04
CA THR A 22 1.58 20.80 47.10
C THR A 22 0.27 21.57 47.14
N ASN A 23 -0.85 20.86 47.28
CA ASN A 23 -2.17 21.45 47.39
C ASN A 23 -3.03 20.68 48.38
N GLN A 24 -3.46 21.36 49.44
CA GLN A 24 -4.27 20.78 50.50
C GLN A 24 -5.78 20.77 50.18
N ASN A 25 -6.24 21.63 49.26
CA ASN A 25 -7.65 21.71 48.90
C ASN A 25 -7.83 21.67 47.38
N VAL A 26 -7.76 20.46 46.86
CA VAL A 26 -7.91 20.18 45.43
C VAL A 26 -9.38 20.36 45.01
N LYS A 27 -9.62 21.18 43.98
CA LYS A 27 -10.96 21.49 43.48
C LYS A 27 -11.25 20.71 42.20
N ASN A 28 -12.45 20.14 42.11
CA ASN A 28 -12.97 19.46 40.91
C ASN A 28 -12.11 18.30 40.37
N THR A 29 -11.24 17.71 41.18
CA THR A 29 -10.43 16.55 40.79
C THR A 29 -11.05 15.26 41.34
N PHE A 30 -11.42 14.37 40.44
CA PHE A 30 -12.05 13.09 40.76
C PHE A 30 -11.31 11.95 40.06
N ILE A 31 -11.31 10.79 40.71
CA ILE A 31 -10.76 9.56 40.16
C ILE A 31 -11.92 8.73 39.65
N PHE A 32 -11.83 8.27 38.40
CA PHE A 32 -12.74 7.29 37.85
C PHE A 32 -11.95 6.11 37.30
N SER A 33 -12.60 4.95 37.24
CA SER A 33 -12.05 3.75 36.61
C SER A 33 -12.98 3.28 35.50
N GLU A 34 -12.39 2.69 34.46
CA GLU A 34 -13.09 2.15 33.31
C GLU A 34 -12.73 0.67 33.15
N LYS A 35 -13.75 -0.18 33.07
CA LYS A 35 -13.59 -1.60 32.73
C LYS A 35 -14.30 -1.91 31.42
N ASP A 36 -13.62 -2.64 30.55
CA ASP A 36 -14.21 -3.19 29.34
C ASP A 36 -15.27 -4.23 29.71
N LEU A 37 -16.40 -4.24 29.00
CA LEU A 37 -17.37 -5.32 29.18
C LEU A 37 -16.81 -6.65 28.61
N PRO A 38 -17.03 -7.78 29.32
CA PRO A 38 -16.70 -9.09 28.78
C PRO A 38 -17.48 -9.31 27.47
N GLY A 39 -16.76 -9.64 26.40
CA GLY A 39 -17.31 -9.82 25.04
C GLY A 39 -17.08 -8.66 24.07
N PHE A 40 -16.76 -7.45 24.56
CA PHE A 40 -16.47 -6.30 23.70
C PHE A 40 -14.96 -6.01 23.66
N LYS A 41 -14.19 -6.87 23.00
CA LYS A 41 -12.78 -6.57 22.69
C LYS A 41 -12.75 -5.55 21.56
N SER A 42 -12.09 -4.40 21.78
CA SER A 42 -11.86 -3.45 20.69
C SER A 42 -11.14 -4.18 19.55
N LYS A 43 -11.50 -3.87 18.29
CA LYS A 43 -10.82 -4.44 17.11
C LYS A 43 -9.31 -4.18 17.14
N SER A 44 -8.86 -3.16 17.87
CA SER A 44 -7.44 -2.90 18.15
C SER A 44 -6.85 -3.93 19.12
N ARG A 45 -7.47 -4.21 20.28
CA ARG A 45 -6.98 -5.24 21.22
C ARG A 45 -7.05 -6.66 20.67
N GLN A 46 -7.99 -6.96 19.77
CA GLN A 46 -8.03 -8.26 19.10
C GLN A 46 -6.76 -8.53 18.27
N LYS A 47 -6.13 -7.48 17.71
CA LYS A 47 -4.86 -7.63 16.97
C LYS A 47 -3.64 -7.88 17.88
N PHE A 48 -3.74 -7.56 19.16
CA PHE A 48 -2.66 -7.69 20.14
C PHE A 48 -2.91 -8.81 21.17
N ALA A 49 -3.92 -9.65 20.97
CA ALA A 49 -4.08 -10.83 21.81
C ALA A 49 -2.90 -11.79 21.54
N LEU A 50 -2.24 -12.24 22.62
CA LEU A 50 -1.04 -13.08 22.58
C LEU A 50 -1.24 -14.35 21.70
N GLU A 51 -2.45 -14.89 21.67
CA GLU A 51 -2.86 -16.04 20.86
C GLU A 51 -2.87 -15.78 19.34
N THR A 52 -3.01 -14.53 18.91
CA THR A 52 -3.11 -14.11 17.49
C THR A 52 -1.99 -13.18 17.04
N ALA A 53 -1.06 -12.82 17.93
CA ALA A 53 -0.03 -11.81 17.68
C ALA A 53 0.92 -12.16 16.52
N ASN A 54 1.05 -13.45 16.17
CA ASN A 54 1.91 -13.94 15.09
C ASN A 54 1.15 -14.41 13.84
N MET A 55 -0.18 -14.24 13.80
CA MET A 55 -1.00 -14.72 12.69
C MET A 55 -1.27 -13.58 11.69
N PRO A 56 -1.03 -13.79 10.38
CA PRO A 56 -1.33 -12.81 9.35
C PRO A 56 -2.79 -12.31 9.46
N ALA A 57 -3.00 -11.01 9.33
CA ALA A 57 -4.31 -10.37 9.47
C ALA A 57 -5.40 -10.95 8.54
N ARG A 58 -5.00 -11.66 7.47
CA ARG A 58 -5.89 -12.36 6.53
C ARG A 58 -6.52 -13.63 7.12
N LEU A 59 -5.85 -14.30 8.05
CA LEU A 59 -6.30 -15.55 8.69
C LEU A 59 -7.17 -15.29 9.92
N THR A 60 -6.94 -14.16 10.61
CA THR A 60 -7.66 -13.78 11.83
C THR A 60 -8.90 -12.91 11.56
N ARG A 61 -9.02 -12.36 10.34
CA ARG A 61 -10.21 -11.64 9.92
C ARG A 61 -11.32 -12.65 9.64
N GLY A 62 -12.22 -12.83 10.60
CA GLY A 62 -13.49 -13.51 10.35
C GLY A 62 -14.10 -12.97 9.06
N LYS A 63 -14.44 -13.87 8.14
CA LYS A 63 -15.12 -13.51 6.88
C LYS A 63 -16.33 -12.66 7.29
N ILE A 64 -16.32 -11.38 6.91
CA ILE A 64 -17.50 -10.54 7.04
C ILE A 64 -18.45 -11.11 5.99
N GLU A 65 -19.27 -12.07 6.40
CA GLU A 65 -20.44 -12.46 5.64
C GLU A 65 -21.30 -11.21 5.55
N LYS A 66 -21.18 -10.50 4.42
CA LYS A 66 -22.15 -9.47 4.06
C LYS A 66 -23.50 -10.20 4.16
N PRO A 67 -24.44 -9.75 4.99
CA PRO A 67 -25.73 -10.41 5.08
C PRO A 67 -26.28 -10.51 3.65
N ALA A 68 -26.63 -11.72 3.22
CA ALA A 68 -27.08 -12.02 1.87
C ALA A 68 -28.30 -11.17 1.44
N ASN A 69 -28.92 -10.47 2.39
CA ASN A 69 -30.01 -9.55 2.19
C ASN A 69 -29.50 -8.12 2.02
N LYS A 70 -28.87 -7.80 0.88
CA LYS A 70 -28.82 -6.41 0.38
C LYS A 70 -30.26 -6.05 0.00
N GLN A 71 -31.02 -5.56 0.96
CA GLN A 71 -32.31 -4.93 0.69
C GLN A 71 -32.11 -3.86 -0.40
N PRO A 72 -32.97 -3.78 -1.42
CA PRO A 72 -32.90 -2.77 -2.46
C PRO A 72 -32.79 -1.37 -1.85
N TRP A 73 -31.99 -0.51 -2.46
CA TRP A 73 -31.81 0.87 -2.01
C TRP A 73 -33.17 1.59 -2.04
N ASP A 74 -33.74 1.81 -0.86
CA ASP A 74 -35.04 2.47 -0.69
C ASP A 74 -34.81 3.99 -0.58
N PRO A 75 -35.19 4.79 -1.59
CA PRO A 75 -34.97 6.24 -1.61
C PRO A 75 -35.81 6.98 -0.55
N ASN A 76 -36.83 6.33 0.04
CA ASN A 76 -37.61 6.89 1.15
C ASN A 76 -37.04 6.54 2.54
N ARG A 77 -35.94 5.79 2.59
CA ARG A 77 -35.30 5.44 3.85
C ARG A 77 -34.66 6.69 4.45
N LYS A 78 -35.32 7.23 5.49
CA LYS A 78 -34.81 8.34 6.29
C LYS A 78 -33.35 8.08 6.67
N PHE A 79 -32.46 9.00 6.30
CA PHE A 79 -31.05 8.96 6.65
C PHE A 79 -30.91 8.82 8.16
N GLN A 80 -30.53 7.62 8.59
CA GLN A 80 -30.13 7.39 9.98
C GLN A 80 -28.62 7.63 10.02
N PRO A 81 -28.13 8.75 10.58
CA PRO A 81 -26.71 8.91 10.83
C PRO A 81 -26.25 7.67 11.60
N GLN A 82 -25.24 6.99 11.05
CA GLN A 82 -24.58 5.89 11.77
C GLN A 82 -23.81 6.49 12.94
N PHE A 83 -24.53 6.81 14.03
CA PHE A 83 -23.88 7.02 15.30
C PHE A 83 -23.19 5.71 15.64
N ARG A 84 -21.85 5.75 15.67
CA ARG A 84 -21.08 4.67 16.29
C ARG A 84 -21.64 4.55 17.71
N LYS A 85 -22.42 3.50 17.97
CA LYS A 85 -22.90 3.20 19.32
C LYS A 85 -21.68 3.22 20.22
N ALA A 86 -21.69 4.11 21.23
CA ALA A 86 -20.62 4.17 22.20
C ALA A 86 -20.40 2.75 22.70
N ILE A 87 -19.16 2.28 22.60
CA ILE A 87 -18.80 0.96 23.12
C ILE A 87 -19.25 0.98 24.57
N PRO A 88 -20.16 0.08 25.00
CA PRO A 88 -20.57 0.08 26.38
C PRO A 88 -19.32 -0.25 27.21
N LYS A 89 -19.01 0.63 28.16
CA LYS A 89 -17.92 0.51 29.12
C LYS A 89 -18.54 0.57 30.51
N ARG A 90 -17.96 -0.14 31.47
CA ARG A 90 -18.32 0.02 32.87
C ARG A 90 -17.44 1.10 33.47
N THR A 91 -17.92 2.33 33.42
CA THR A 91 -17.28 3.48 34.07
C THR A 91 -17.83 3.64 35.48
N THR A 92 -16.94 3.78 36.46
CA THR A 92 -17.32 4.00 37.86
C THR A 92 -16.46 5.11 38.46
N LEU A 93 -17.10 6.06 39.14
CA LEU A 93 -16.40 7.09 39.91
C LEU A 93 -15.85 6.45 41.19
N ALA A 94 -14.54 6.49 41.39
CA ALA A 94 -13.88 5.90 42.56
C ALA A 94 -13.90 6.85 43.77
N GLY A 95 -13.76 8.15 43.54
CA GLY A 95 -13.79 9.14 44.62
C GLY A 95 -13.26 10.52 44.22
N ARG A 96 -13.18 11.42 45.21
CA ARG A 96 -12.60 12.76 45.07
C ARG A 96 -11.16 12.78 45.58
N VAL A 97 -10.28 13.51 44.90
CA VAL A 97 -8.93 13.78 45.39
C VAL A 97 -9.00 14.85 46.47
N VAL A 98 -8.40 14.58 47.64
CA VAL A 98 -8.41 15.52 48.78
C VAL A 98 -7.13 16.37 48.77
N HIS A 99 -5.97 15.74 48.61
CA HIS A 99 -4.66 16.38 48.66
C HIS A 99 -3.84 15.97 47.43
N GLU A 100 -3.06 16.90 46.89
CA GLU A 100 -1.98 16.62 45.95
C GLU A 100 -0.65 16.65 46.70
N LEU A 101 0.20 15.67 46.41
CA LEU A 101 1.50 15.50 47.06
C LEU A 101 2.59 15.36 46.00
N SER A 102 3.72 16.01 46.23
CA SER A 102 4.97 15.79 45.51
C SER A 102 5.83 14.81 46.31
N CYS A 103 6.46 13.86 45.63
CA CYS A 103 7.37 12.89 46.22
C CYS A 103 8.79 13.24 45.81
N ILE A 104 9.60 13.74 46.76
CA ILE A 104 10.96 14.22 46.52
C ILE A 104 11.93 13.31 47.25
N ALA A 105 12.92 12.76 46.57
CA ALA A 105 13.94 11.94 47.21
C ALA A 105 14.77 12.78 48.19
N VAL A 106 15.03 12.26 49.38
CA VAL A 106 15.90 12.91 50.36
C VAL A 106 17.34 12.87 49.84
N GLN A 107 18.06 13.99 49.96
CA GLN A 107 19.47 14.09 49.57
C GLN A 107 20.34 13.41 50.63
N ASN A 108 20.70 12.16 50.34
CA ASN A 108 21.60 11.32 51.12
C ASN A 108 22.76 10.87 50.22
N GLU A 109 23.84 10.34 50.81
CA GLU A 109 24.96 9.78 50.05
C GLU A 109 24.53 8.69 49.03
N GLU A 110 23.53 7.89 49.39
CA GLU A 110 22.96 6.87 48.50
C GLU A 110 22.24 7.51 47.29
N SER A 111 21.44 8.55 47.50
CA SER A 111 20.73 9.21 46.40
C SER A 111 21.71 9.89 45.46
N ASP A 112 22.75 10.52 46.00
CA ASP A 112 23.75 11.24 45.22
C ASP A 112 24.58 10.27 44.37
N ARG A 113 24.96 9.12 44.95
CA ARG A 113 25.62 8.04 44.21
C ARG A 113 24.74 7.52 43.08
N LEU A 114 23.45 7.25 43.33
CA LEU A 114 22.52 6.77 42.30
C LEU A 114 22.29 7.82 41.21
N LEU A 115 22.21 9.10 41.58
CA LEU A 115 22.10 10.20 40.63
C LEU A 115 23.36 10.26 39.76
N ALA A 116 24.56 10.15 40.35
CA ALA A 116 25.83 10.15 39.62
C ALA A 116 25.93 8.99 38.60
N ILE A 117 25.46 7.80 38.97
CA ILE A 117 25.40 6.66 38.05
C ILE A 117 24.45 6.95 36.88
N ARG A 118 23.26 7.49 37.18
CA ARG A 118 22.26 7.83 36.16
C ARG A 118 22.73 8.95 35.24
N THR A 119 23.44 9.95 35.76
CA THR A 119 23.99 11.05 34.95
C THR A 119 25.08 10.53 34.04
N LEU A 120 25.98 9.67 34.51
CA LEU A 120 26.99 9.02 33.68
C LEU A 120 26.34 8.20 32.56
N GLU A 121 25.34 7.39 32.91
CA GLU A 121 24.58 6.59 31.92
C GLU A 121 23.84 7.48 30.90
N ALA A 122 23.25 8.59 31.35
CA ALA A 122 22.57 9.55 30.47
C ALA A 122 23.56 10.35 29.59
N MET A 123 24.76 10.62 30.09
CA MET A 123 25.84 11.27 29.34
C MET A 123 26.45 10.32 28.30
N LYS A 124 26.27 9.01 28.45
CA LYS A 124 26.72 8.04 27.46
C LYS A 124 25.93 8.26 26.15
N PRO A 125 26.61 8.56 25.02
CA PRO A 125 25.93 8.79 23.75
C PRO A 125 25.24 7.49 23.30
N LYS A 126 23.95 7.59 22.96
CA LYS A 126 23.14 6.44 22.47
C LYS A 126 23.57 5.98 21.08
N VAL A 127 24.11 6.90 20.29
CA VAL A 127 24.59 6.67 18.93
C VAL A 127 26.00 7.25 18.82
N GLY A 128 26.94 6.45 18.34
CA GLY A 128 28.30 6.88 18.07
C GLY A 128 28.62 6.73 16.60
N THR A 129 29.29 7.72 16.02
CA THR A 129 29.93 7.59 14.71
C THR A 129 31.23 6.81 14.88
N LYS A 130 31.42 5.75 14.09
CA LYS A 130 32.71 5.05 14.02
C LYS A 130 33.52 5.68 12.89
N PHE A 131 34.66 6.26 13.22
CA PHE A 131 35.65 6.60 12.21
C PHE A 131 36.22 5.29 11.67
N LEU A 132 36.04 5.07 10.37
CA LEU A 132 36.66 3.96 9.68
C LEU A 132 38.11 4.37 9.43
N ASN A 133 39.06 3.73 10.11
CA ASN A 133 40.48 3.91 9.79
C ASN A 133 40.76 3.35 8.40
N GLU A 134 41.66 3.97 7.66
CA GLU A 134 42.00 3.65 6.27
C GLU A 134 42.49 2.21 6.09
N ASP A 135 43.03 1.59 7.15
CA ASP A 135 43.52 0.21 7.17
C ASP A 135 42.45 -0.85 7.50
N LEU A 136 41.17 -0.49 7.63
CA LEU A 136 40.13 -1.51 7.75
C LEU A 136 39.91 -2.14 6.38
N ASP A 137 40.28 -3.41 6.25
CA ASP A 137 39.80 -4.31 5.18
C ASP A 137 38.27 -4.27 5.21
N VAL A 138 37.71 -3.37 4.41
CA VAL A 138 36.27 -3.12 4.39
C VAL A 138 35.69 -4.36 3.73
N GLY A 139 35.15 -5.24 4.57
CA GLY A 139 34.77 -6.59 4.19
C GLY A 139 33.94 -6.67 2.91
N GLN A 140 33.88 -7.87 2.35
CA GLN A 140 33.11 -8.24 1.15
C GLN A 140 31.76 -7.51 1.10
N GLY A 141 31.67 -6.47 0.26
CA GLY A 141 30.46 -5.63 0.15
C GLY A 141 30.72 -4.12 0.18
N PHE A 142 31.95 -3.64 0.41
CA PHE A 142 32.26 -2.23 0.26
C PHE A 142 32.27 -1.82 -1.21
N ILE A 143 31.19 -1.16 -1.61
CA ILE A 143 31.02 -0.63 -2.94
C ILE A 143 31.53 0.80 -2.94
N GLN A 144 32.70 1.00 -3.54
CA GLN A 144 33.24 2.32 -3.77
C GLN A 144 32.37 3.06 -4.81
N PRO A 145 31.92 4.29 -4.53
CA PRO A 145 31.16 5.08 -5.51
C PRO A 145 32.01 5.31 -6.76
N GLY A 146 31.41 5.14 -7.94
CA GLY A 146 32.10 5.28 -9.23
C GLY A 146 32.76 3.99 -9.76
N THR A 147 32.68 2.87 -9.03
CA THR A 147 33.16 1.57 -9.54
C THR A 147 32.06 0.78 -10.24
N ILE A 148 32.41 -0.04 -11.22
CA ILE A 148 31.48 -0.91 -11.97
C ILE A 148 30.75 -1.90 -11.04
N LYS A 149 31.38 -2.30 -9.93
CA LYS A 149 30.72 -3.16 -8.92
C LYS A 149 29.54 -2.46 -8.23
N ALA A 150 29.52 -1.13 -8.23
CA ALA A 150 28.40 -0.36 -7.70
C ALA A 150 27.16 -0.47 -8.58
N SER A 151 27.32 -0.32 -9.89
CA SER A 151 26.19 -0.43 -10.81
C SER A 151 25.58 -1.83 -10.76
N ASP A 152 26.41 -2.89 -10.79
CA ASP A 152 25.89 -4.26 -10.79
C ASP A 152 25.22 -4.68 -9.47
N ALA A 153 25.65 -4.17 -8.32
CA ALA A 153 25.01 -4.45 -7.04
C ALA A 153 23.60 -3.85 -6.93
N TYR A 154 23.38 -2.64 -7.46
CA TYR A 154 22.09 -1.94 -7.37
C TYR A 154 21.13 -2.24 -8.53
N ARG A 155 21.58 -2.93 -9.59
CA ARG A 155 20.72 -3.36 -10.72
C ARG A 155 19.54 -4.23 -10.32
N SER A 156 19.63 -4.94 -9.20
CA SER A 156 18.55 -5.79 -8.68
C SER A 156 17.51 -5.04 -7.84
N PHE A 157 17.80 -3.79 -7.43
CA PHE A 157 16.94 -3.00 -6.56
C PHE A 157 15.74 -2.40 -7.32
N ILE A 158 16.00 -1.91 -8.54
CA ILE A 158 14.94 -1.51 -9.46
C ILE A 158 14.85 -2.57 -10.56
N LYS A 159 13.88 -3.49 -10.40
CA LYS A 159 13.50 -4.40 -11.47
C LYS A 159 12.75 -3.62 -12.54
N THR A 160 13.48 -3.04 -13.49
CA THR A 160 12.88 -2.71 -14.78
C THR A 160 12.44 -4.04 -15.41
N LYS A 161 11.26 -4.04 -16.06
CA LYS A 161 10.48 -5.19 -16.54
C LYS A 161 11.36 -6.41 -16.85
N ASN A 162 11.02 -7.58 -16.27
CA ASN A 162 11.72 -8.85 -16.43
C ASN A 162 12.39 -8.95 -17.81
N PRO A 163 13.71 -9.22 -17.92
CA PRO A 163 14.26 -9.56 -19.21
C PRO A 163 13.54 -10.84 -19.63
N THR A 164 12.58 -10.70 -20.55
CA THR A 164 11.93 -11.82 -21.18
C THR A 164 13.03 -12.60 -21.87
N ALA A 165 13.52 -13.62 -21.18
CA ALA A 165 14.34 -14.67 -21.73
C ALA A 165 13.54 -15.25 -22.91
N GLY A 166 14.07 -15.06 -24.11
CA GLY A 166 13.39 -15.39 -25.34
C GLY A 166 13.21 -14.15 -26.18
N SER A 167 14.16 -13.93 -27.08
CA SER A 167 13.95 -13.31 -28.38
C SER A 167 12.48 -13.47 -28.79
N LYS A 168 11.70 -12.38 -28.70
CA LYS A 168 10.40 -12.34 -29.36
C LYS A 168 10.71 -12.62 -30.82
N THR A 169 10.32 -13.79 -31.31
CA THR A 169 10.42 -14.15 -32.72
C THR A 169 9.90 -12.95 -33.51
N GLN A 170 10.74 -12.45 -34.39
CA GLN A 170 10.55 -11.22 -35.13
C GLN A 170 9.35 -11.39 -36.08
N LEU A 171 8.13 -11.31 -35.53
CA LEU A 171 6.83 -11.37 -36.21
C LEU A 171 6.61 -10.18 -37.16
N THR A 172 7.59 -9.28 -37.28
CA THR A 172 7.58 -8.14 -38.21
C THR A 172 7.97 -8.52 -39.65
N LYS A 173 8.30 -9.79 -39.92
CA LYS A 173 8.61 -10.29 -41.27
C LYS A 173 7.49 -11.09 -41.94
N ALA A 174 6.23 -10.89 -41.55
CA ALA A 174 5.14 -11.47 -42.30
C ALA A 174 4.96 -10.71 -43.64
N ALA A 175 4.89 -11.47 -44.74
CA ALA A 175 4.61 -10.90 -46.05
C ALA A 175 3.17 -10.33 -46.07
N ARG A 176 3.01 -9.19 -46.75
CA ARG A 176 1.69 -8.58 -46.94
C ARG A 176 0.82 -9.51 -47.76
N MET A 177 -0.28 -9.96 -47.18
CA MET A 177 -1.30 -10.69 -47.92
C MET A 177 -2.08 -9.73 -48.85
N PRO A 178 -2.64 -10.22 -49.97
CA PRO A 178 -3.44 -9.37 -50.86
C PRO A 178 -4.68 -8.84 -50.13
N GLU A 179 -5.08 -7.60 -50.45
CA GLU A 179 -6.15 -6.86 -49.76
C GLU A 179 -7.48 -7.63 -49.72
N ASN A 180 -7.84 -8.29 -50.82
CA ASN A 180 -9.08 -9.06 -50.93
C ASN A 180 -9.14 -10.21 -49.90
N GLU A 181 -8.07 -10.97 -49.74
CA GLU A 181 -8.03 -12.09 -48.79
C GLU A 181 -8.00 -11.58 -47.33
N LEU A 182 -7.37 -10.42 -47.10
CA LEU A 182 -7.32 -9.80 -45.78
C LEU A 182 -8.71 -9.36 -45.32
N LEU A 183 -9.51 -8.78 -46.22
CA LEU A 183 -10.88 -8.34 -45.91
C LEU A 183 -11.76 -9.51 -45.48
N ASP A 184 -11.72 -10.64 -46.20
CA ASP A 184 -12.50 -11.83 -45.86
C ASP A 184 -12.13 -12.35 -44.46
N ARG A 185 -10.84 -12.40 -44.14
CA ARG A 185 -10.33 -12.83 -42.82
C ARG A 185 -10.71 -11.85 -41.71
N ILE A 186 -10.71 -10.55 -41.98
CA ILE A 186 -11.15 -9.54 -41.02
C ILE A 186 -12.64 -9.70 -40.72
N PHE A 187 -13.48 -9.94 -41.73
CA PHE A 187 -14.91 -10.20 -41.51
C PHE A 187 -15.14 -11.46 -40.68
N ASP A 188 -14.35 -12.52 -40.88
CA ASP A 188 -14.39 -13.72 -40.04
C ASP A 188 -13.99 -13.45 -38.58
N CYS A 189 -13.03 -12.56 -38.33
CA CYS A 189 -12.68 -12.13 -36.97
C CYS A 189 -13.85 -11.39 -36.32
N PHE A 190 -14.48 -10.46 -37.04
CA PHE A 190 -15.63 -9.70 -36.55
C PHE A 190 -16.91 -10.53 -36.40
N ARG A 191 -17.02 -11.70 -37.08
CA ARG A 191 -18.10 -12.67 -36.82
C ARG A 191 -17.99 -13.31 -35.43
N ARG A 192 -16.76 -13.43 -34.89
CA ARG A 192 -16.51 -14.03 -33.57
C ARG A 192 -16.72 -13.03 -32.44
N TYR A 193 -16.24 -11.79 -32.62
CA TYR A 193 -16.33 -10.73 -31.62
C TYR A 193 -16.60 -9.39 -32.28
N ASN A 194 -17.46 -8.57 -31.68
CA ASN A 194 -17.85 -7.26 -32.23
C ASN A 194 -16.74 -6.21 -32.09
N TYR A 195 -15.84 -6.40 -31.11
CA TYR A 195 -14.77 -5.47 -30.79
C TYR A 195 -13.41 -6.19 -30.72
N TRP A 196 -12.42 -5.58 -31.37
CA TRP A 196 -11.05 -6.12 -31.46
C TRP A 196 -9.99 -5.02 -31.23
N SER A 197 -8.93 -5.34 -30.48
CA SER A 197 -7.76 -4.46 -30.35
C SER A 197 -6.75 -4.69 -31.49
N MET A 198 -5.92 -3.69 -31.80
CA MET A 198 -4.85 -3.85 -32.82
C MET A 198 -3.87 -4.98 -32.47
N LYS A 199 -3.56 -5.14 -31.18
CA LYS A 199 -2.68 -6.23 -30.69
C LYS A 199 -3.30 -7.60 -30.98
N ALA A 200 -4.60 -7.76 -30.73
CA ALA A 200 -5.30 -9.02 -31.00
C ALA A 200 -5.41 -9.34 -32.50
N LEU A 201 -5.73 -8.34 -33.34
CA LEU A 201 -5.78 -8.51 -34.79
C LEU A 201 -4.40 -8.83 -35.39
N ARG A 202 -3.34 -8.21 -34.86
CA ARG A 202 -1.96 -8.50 -35.26
C ARG A 202 -1.55 -9.93 -34.88
N ALA A 203 -1.99 -10.43 -33.73
CA ALA A 203 -1.69 -11.80 -33.31
C ALA A 203 -2.42 -12.84 -34.20
N GLU A 204 -3.68 -12.59 -34.54
CA GLU A 204 -4.51 -13.51 -35.35
C GLU A 204 -4.14 -13.49 -36.84
N LEU A 205 -3.98 -12.30 -37.43
CA LEU A 205 -3.75 -12.13 -38.88
C LEU A 205 -2.26 -12.13 -39.24
N GLN A 206 -1.38 -11.94 -38.25
CA GLN A 206 0.08 -11.84 -38.44
C GLN A 206 0.46 -10.83 -39.52
N GLN A 207 -0.28 -9.73 -39.68
CA GLN A 207 0.02 -8.67 -40.66
C GLN A 207 0.66 -7.45 -39.98
N PRO A 208 1.46 -6.65 -40.71
CA PRO A 208 2.04 -5.42 -40.16
C PRO A 208 0.95 -4.40 -39.81
N GLU A 209 1.12 -3.71 -38.68
CA GLU A 209 0.12 -2.81 -38.09
C GLU A 209 -0.30 -1.68 -39.02
N ALA A 210 0.65 -1.11 -39.78
CA ALA A 210 0.35 -0.04 -40.73
C ALA A 210 -0.63 -0.49 -41.82
N TYR A 211 -0.47 -1.71 -42.34
CA TYR A 211 -1.33 -2.25 -43.40
C TYR A 211 -2.70 -2.67 -42.86
N LEU A 212 -2.74 -3.22 -41.64
CA LEU A 212 -4.00 -3.50 -40.95
C LEU A 212 -4.79 -2.21 -40.68
N ARG A 213 -4.12 -1.12 -40.28
CA ARG A 213 -4.78 0.17 -40.04
C ARG A 213 -5.38 0.76 -41.32
N GLU A 214 -4.63 0.76 -42.42
CA GLU A 214 -5.10 1.25 -43.72
C GLU A 214 -6.34 0.49 -44.22
N THR A 215 -6.34 -0.84 -44.09
CA THR A 215 -7.47 -1.68 -44.51
C THR A 215 -8.66 -1.55 -43.56
N LEU A 216 -8.43 -1.49 -42.24
CA LEU A 216 -9.49 -1.29 -41.25
C LEU A 216 -10.14 0.10 -41.36
N GLU A 217 -9.43 1.16 -41.71
CA GLU A 217 -10.00 2.50 -41.87
C GLU A 217 -11.07 2.57 -42.99
N LYS A 218 -10.92 1.72 -44.02
CA LYS A 218 -11.90 1.59 -45.10
C LYS A 218 -13.22 1.00 -44.57
N ILE A 219 -13.17 -0.06 -43.76
CA ILE A 219 -14.35 -0.88 -43.38
C ILE A 219 -14.85 -0.74 -41.93
N ALA A 220 -14.03 -0.23 -41.02
CA ALA A 220 -14.26 -0.15 -39.57
C ALA A 220 -14.01 1.27 -39.04
N PHE A 221 -14.42 1.52 -37.79
CA PHE A 221 -14.09 2.73 -37.06
C PHE A 221 -13.44 2.38 -35.72
N LEU A 222 -12.51 3.22 -35.27
CA LEU A 222 -11.84 3.12 -33.98
C LEU A 222 -12.62 3.88 -32.91
N ALA A 223 -13.02 3.19 -31.84
CA ALA A 223 -13.59 3.85 -30.67
C ALA A 223 -12.47 4.55 -29.90
N LYS A 224 -12.46 5.89 -29.91
CA LYS A 224 -11.44 6.70 -29.22
C LYS A 224 -11.70 6.84 -27.71
N THR A 225 -12.94 6.66 -27.28
CA THR A 225 -13.38 6.93 -25.90
C THR A 225 -14.37 5.87 -25.40
N GLY A 226 -14.50 5.75 -24.08
CA GLY A 226 -15.42 4.82 -23.43
C GLY A 226 -14.79 3.47 -23.06
N ARG A 227 -15.60 2.52 -22.60
CA ARG A 227 -15.14 1.19 -22.15
C ARG A 227 -14.46 0.33 -23.23
N PHE A 228 -14.69 0.69 -24.50
CA PHE A 228 -14.13 0.04 -25.68
C PHE A 228 -13.08 0.95 -26.36
N ALA A 229 -12.51 1.91 -25.64
CA ALA A 229 -11.45 2.76 -26.18
C ALA A 229 -10.30 1.91 -26.72
N THR A 230 -9.72 2.34 -27.84
CA THR A 230 -8.66 1.63 -28.59
C THR A 230 -9.09 0.35 -29.32
N GLN A 231 -10.40 0.05 -29.36
CA GLN A 231 -10.94 -1.11 -30.07
C GLN A 231 -11.58 -0.70 -31.41
N TRP A 232 -11.38 -1.55 -32.42
CA TRP A 232 -11.98 -1.43 -33.75
C TRP A 232 -13.33 -2.14 -33.78
N SER A 233 -14.28 -1.53 -34.48
CA SER A 233 -15.60 -2.13 -34.75
C SER A 233 -16.08 -1.78 -36.16
N LEU A 234 -16.83 -2.67 -36.81
CA LEU A 234 -17.29 -2.47 -38.19
C LEU A 234 -18.25 -1.28 -38.32
N LYS A 235 -18.14 -0.54 -39.44
CA LYS A 235 -19.10 0.51 -39.81
C LYS A 235 -20.50 -0.10 -39.98
N PRO A 236 -21.56 0.64 -39.63
CA PRO A 236 -22.94 0.12 -39.69
C PRO A 236 -23.34 -0.33 -41.11
N GLU A 237 -22.77 0.27 -42.16
CA GLU A 237 -23.01 -0.08 -43.57
C GLU A 237 -22.49 -1.47 -43.95
N ASN A 238 -21.42 -1.94 -43.28
CA ASN A 238 -20.80 -3.24 -43.54
C ASN A 238 -21.27 -4.31 -42.54
N LYS A 239 -22.18 -3.98 -41.61
CA LYS A 239 -22.82 -4.96 -40.74
C LYS A 239 -23.93 -5.64 -41.55
N LEU A 240 -23.69 -6.86 -42.02
CA LEU A 240 -24.76 -7.68 -42.57
C LEU A 240 -25.86 -7.88 -41.51
N ASN A 241 -27.14 -7.93 -41.91
CA ASN A 241 -28.29 -8.16 -41.02
C ASN A 241 -28.24 -9.49 -40.20
N ASN A 242 -27.20 -10.32 -40.37
CA ASN A 242 -26.95 -11.54 -39.61
C ASN A 242 -26.08 -11.32 -38.34
N TYR A 243 -25.68 -10.08 -38.04
CA TYR A 243 -24.81 -9.73 -36.91
C TYR A 243 -25.55 -9.46 -35.58
N GLU A 244 -26.87 -9.70 -35.50
CA GLU A 244 -27.67 -9.49 -34.28
C GLU A 244 -27.50 -10.59 -33.21
N GLY A 245 -26.77 -11.68 -33.50
CA GLY A 245 -26.67 -12.84 -32.60
C GLY A 245 -25.49 -12.84 -31.63
N ALA A 246 -24.48 -12.00 -31.83
CA ALA A 246 -23.32 -11.94 -30.95
C ALA A 246 -23.49 -10.75 -30.00
N GLY A 247 -23.89 -11.04 -28.75
CA GLY A 247 -23.88 -10.06 -27.66
C GLY A 247 -22.50 -9.40 -27.48
N ASP A 248 -22.44 -8.39 -26.62
CA ASP A 248 -21.34 -7.43 -26.36
C ASP A 248 -19.98 -8.08 -25.98
N ALA A 249 -19.47 -8.96 -26.83
CA ALA A 249 -18.33 -9.84 -26.59
C ALA A 249 -17.07 -9.22 -27.22
N ILE A 250 -16.13 -8.90 -26.36
CA ILE A 250 -14.79 -8.41 -26.70
C ILE A 250 -13.90 -9.64 -26.93
N ALA A 251 -13.07 -9.61 -27.99
CA ALA A 251 -12.07 -10.66 -28.20
C ALA A 251 -11.09 -10.73 -27.01
N PRO A 252 -10.74 -11.93 -26.51
CA PRO A 252 -9.78 -12.08 -25.42
C PRO A 252 -8.39 -11.64 -25.89
N GLY A 253 -8.08 -10.37 -25.69
CA GLY A 253 -6.74 -9.80 -25.70
C GLY A 253 -6.41 -9.40 -24.27
N GLU A 254 -5.38 -10.02 -23.73
CA GLU A 254 -4.71 -9.73 -22.46
C GLU A 254 -4.95 -8.29 -21.99
N ASP A 255 -5.71 -8.19 -20.89
CA ASP A 255 -6.06 -7.03 -20.08
C ASP A 255 -5.49 -5.69 -20.56
N THR A 256 -6.38 -4.79 -21.02
CA THR A 256 -6.12 -3.35 -20.94
C THR A 256 -6.12 -2.97 -19.46
N ASP A 257 -5.08 -3.38 -18.75
CA ASP A 257 -4.65 -2.77 -17.50
C ASP A 257 -4.32 -1.33 -17.84
N LEU A 258 -5.05 -0.41 -17.23
CA LEU A 258 -4.84 1.03 -17.33
C LEU A 258 -3.51 1.35 -16.63
N GLY A 259 -2.42 1.11 -17.36
CA GLY A 259 -1.08 1.60 -17.09
C GLY A 259 -0.75 2.67 -18.12
N ASP A 260 -1.12 3.89 -17.76
CA ASP A 260 -0.59 5.15 -18.28
C ASP A 260 0.95 5.07 -18.32
N ASP A 261 1.54 5.12 -19.52
CA ASP A 261 2.99 5.23 -19.76
C ASP A 261 3.15 5.85 -21.16
N ASP A 262 2.75 7.13 -21.27
CA ASP A 262 3.14 8.03 -22.36
C ASP A 262 4.67 8.27 -22.23
N GLU A 263 5.47 7.38 -22.82
CA GLU A 263 6.86 7.66 -23.21
C GLU A 263 6.85 8.42 -24.54
N ASP A 264 6.56 9.72 -24.48
CA ASP A 264 6.97 10.67 -25.52
C ASP A 264 8.43 11.07 -25.23
N ASP A 265 9.35 10.44 -25.95
CA ASP A 265 10.74 10.85 -26.07
C ASP A 265 10.91 11.71 -27.33
N ASP A 266 11.82 12.68 -27.23
CA ASP A 266 12.41 13.53 -28.29
C ASP A 266 11.70 14.84 -28.70
N GLU A 267 12.16 15.97 -28.11
CA GLU A 267 12.93 16.96 -28.89
C GLU A 267 13.75 17.89 -27.97
N ASP A 268 15.04 17.56 -27.81
CA ASP A 268 16.10 18.39 -27.23
C ASP A 268 16.30 19.67 -28.09
N VAL A 269 15.67 20.78 -27.72
CA VAL A 269 15.99 22.10 -28.28
C VAL A 269 17.21 22.67 -27.55
N LYS A 270 18.40 22.48 -28.16
CA LYS A 270 19.61 23.25 -27.83
C LYS A 270 19.36 24.73 -28.10
N PHE A 271 19.35 25.56 -27.06
CA PHE A 271 19.50 27.01 -27.20
C PHE A 271 20.99 27.36 -27.16
N GLU A 272 21.48 27.92 -28.27
CA GLU A 272 22.75 28.65 -28.33
C GLU A 272 22.64 29.97 -27.58
N ASP A 273 23.70 30.30 -26.86
CA ASP A 273 23.90 31.49 -26.04
C ASP A 273 24.26 32.69 -26.97
N VAL A 274 23.48 33.77 -26.91
CA VAL A 274 23.83 35.12 -27.41
C VAL A 274 23.26 36.17 -26.49
#